data_AF-A0A7W9EDX6-F1
#
_entry.id   AF-A0A7W9EDX6-F1
#
_cell.length_a   1.000
_cell.length_b   1.000
_cell.length_c   1.000
_cell.angle_alpha   90.00
_cell.angle_beta   90.00
_cell.angle_gamma   90.00
#
_symmetry.space_group_name_H-M   'P 1'
#
loop_
_entity.id
_entity.type
_entity.pdbx_description
1 polymer ?
#
loop_
_entity_poly.entity_id
_entity_poly.type
_entity_poly.pdbx_seq_one_letter_code
_entity_poly.pdbx_strand_id
1 'polypeptide(L)'
;MAPLLVLRPEPGASRTAARAKAMGLDARAAPLFEILPIAWTAPDPAGFEALLLTSANAVRQGGPALTLYHKLPVYAVGEATAQAARDAGLADVITGPGTITALLASLDPPLRLLHLCGIDRRDAARDGITITPIPVYEARAIESPGDLRGGVALVHSPRAARRLAALVTDRADMALAAISQAAAEAAGTGWASIAVAERPDDEALLAIAARLCEDRVNTRNGMTSEYLAAEPETTKPPRPYRTAMIVGLIAFALGLVAMGWIITRWNGGAGYFGRPIASDAVKQPGGAPMPVPQTAQGALTGMNLTTADLLAARIRDLELRLAQIDVRAQGAAGNAGRAESLLIAFATRRALDRGVPLGYLEGQLRDRFAQSQPLAVKTILDAARQPVTLEELQIGLEDLAPALSGGGPESDWWGSFRREISELIVIRRAGTPSPAPAERLQRARQKLGGGQVDAALAEVARMPGQAEAQNWMEAARRYIEVRRALDSLEAAAVVQPKAAALPASAPIAAPPVSAETPVLPD
;
A
#
# COMPACT_ATOMS: atom_id res chain seq x y z
N MET A 1 -28.42 12.45 -11.01
CA MET A 1 -26.99 12.10 -10.83
C MET A 1 -26.24 12.37 -12.12
N ALA A 2 -24.93 12.63 -12.07
CA ALA A 2 -24.11 12.70 -13.28
C ALA A 2 -23.94 11.30 -13.89
N PRO A 3 -23.90 11.15 -15.23
CA PRO A 3 -23.77 9.85 -15.87
C PRO A 3 -22.42 9.19 -15.55
N LEU A 4 -22.42 7.87 -15.40
CA LEU A 4 -21.24 7.05 -15.12
C LEU A 4 -20.91 6.15 -16.32
N LEU A 5 -19.69 6.28 -16.84
CA LEU A 5 -19.19 5.47 -17.95
C LEU A 5 -18.35 4.30 -17.46
N VAL A 6 -18.68 3.08 -17.89
CA VAL A 6 -17.89 1.88 -17.60
C VAL A 6 -17.08 1.50 -18.83
N LEU A 7 -15.75 1.69 -18.76
CA LEU A 7 -14.86 1.63 -19.94
C LEU A 7 -14.21 0.26 -20.20
N ARG A 8 -14.36 -0.68 -19.27
CA ARG A 8 -13.75 -2.02 -19.38
C ARG A 8 -14.43 -2.84 -20.49
N PRO A 9 -13.78 -3.91 -21.00
CA PRO A 9 -14.38 -4.77 -22.03
C PRO A 9 -15.57 -5.58 -21.51
N GLU A 10 -16.42 -6.03 -22.44
CA GLU A 10 -17.48 -7.00 -22.13
C GLU A 10 -16.92 -8.40 -21.83
N PRO A 11 -17.64 -9.22 -21.03
CA PRO A 11 -18.90 -8.95 -20.31
C PRO A 11 -18.73 -8.16 -19.01
N GLY A 12 -17.50 -7.73 -18.68
CA GLY A 12 -17.21 -7.01 -17.44
C GLY A 12 -17.90 -5.65 -17.36
N ALA A 13 -18.01 -4.94 -18.49
CA ALA A 13 -18.65 -3.63 -18.57
C ALA A 13 -20.11 -3.69 -18.14
N SER A 14 -20.88 -4.61 -18.73
CA SER A 14 -22.29 -4.81 -18.41
C SER A 14 -22.51 -5.21 -16.96
N ARG A 15 -21.66 -6.07 -16.38
CA ARG A 15 -21.76 -6.44 -14.95
C ARG A 15 -21.50 -5.27 -14.01
N THR A 16 -20.44 -4.51 -14.24
CA THR A 16 -20.12 -3.34 -13.39
C THR A 16 -21.20 -2.25 -13.56
N ALA A 17 -21.71 -2.03 -14.77
CA ALA A 17 -22.82 -1.10 -15.01
C ALA A 17 -24.12 -1.52 -14.30
N ALA A 18 -24.46 -2.81 -14.29
CA ALA A 18 -25.61 -3.33 -13.55
C ALA A 18 -25.47 -3.12 -12.03
N ARG A 19 -24.27 -3.37 -11.47
CA ARG A 19 -23.98 -3.10 -10.05
C ARG A 19 -24.10 -1.61 -9.71
N ALA A 20 -23.58 -0.74 -10.57
CA ALA A 20 -23.70 0.71 -10.41
C ALA A 20 -25.17 1.17 -10.43
N LYS A 21 -25.98 0.64 -11.35
CA LYS A 21 -27.43 0.93 -11.40
C LYS A 21 -28.16 0.47 -10.14
N ALA A 22 -27.79 -0.69 -9.59
CA ALA A 22 -28.35 -1.17 -8.33
C ALA A 22 -28.00 -0.25 -7.13
N MET A 23 -26.93 0.55 -7.24
CA MET A 23 -26.57 1.60 -6.27
C MET A 23 -27.26 2.95 -6.54
N GLY A 24 -28.17 3.03 -7.51
CA GLY A 24 -28.86 4.25 -7.91
C GLY A 24 -28.08 5.15 -8.88
N LEU A 25 -26.93 4.70 -9.40
CA LEU A 25 -26.12 5.47 -10.34
C LEU A 25 -26.66 5.35 -11.77
N ASP A 26 -26.64 6.46 -12.51
CA ASP A 26 -26.95 6.48 -13.94
C ASP A 26 -25.76 5.94 -14.76
N ALA A 27 -25.58 4.62 -14.76
CA ALA A 27 -24.42 3.98 -15.37
C ALA A 27 -24.69 3.39 -16.77
N ARG A 28 -23.78 3.63 -17.71
CA ARG A 28 -23.77 3.01 -19.05
C ARG A 28 -22.44 2.31 -19.34
N ALA A 29 -22.52 1.15 -19.98
CA ALA A 29 -21.35 0.47 -20.53
C ALA A 29 -20.88 1.23 -21.78
N ALA A 30 -19.60 1.61 -21.80
CA ALA A 30 -18.94 2.24 -22.94
C ALA A 30 -17.55 1.61 -23.14
N PRO A 31 -17.46 0.33 -23.53
CA PRO A 31 -16.19 -0.37 -23.66
C PRO A 31 -15.24 0.37 -24.61
N LEU A 32 -13.97 0.49 -24.22
CA LEU A 32 -12.92 1.04 -25.09
C LEU A 32 -12.14 -0.02 -25.85
N PHE A 33 -12.30 -1.29 -25.46
CA PHE A 33 -11.67 -2.42 -26.10
C PHE A 33 -12.69 -3.54 -26.25
N GLU A 34 -12.59 -4.26 -27.35
CA GLU A 34 -13.25 -5.54 -27.57
C GLU A 34 -12.25 -6.67 -27.34
N ILE A 35 -12.76 -7.82 -26.88
CA ILE A 35 -11.95 -9.02 -26.66
C ILE A 35 -12.20 -9.97 -27.81
N LEU A 36 -11.16 -10.28 -28.57
CA LEU A 36 -11.25 -11.14 -29.73
C LEU A 36 -10.39 -12.39 -29.54
N PRO A 37 -10.87 -13.58 -29.93
CA PRO A 37 -10.05 -14.77 -29.93
C PRO A 37 -8.95 -14.65 -30.98
N ILE A 38 -7.80 -15.25 -30.71
CA ILE A 38 -6.69 -15.36 -31.66
C ILE A 38 -6.51 -16.84 -31.98
N ALA A 39 -6.15 -17.15 -33.22
CA ALA A 39 -5.71 -18.50 -33.58
C ALA A 39 -4.41 -18.84 -32.85
N TRP A 40 -4.43 -19.92 -32.08
CA TRP A 40 -3.26 -20.39 -31.34
C TRP A 40 -3.11 -21.90 -31.51
N THR A 41 -1.86 -22.37 -31.46
CA THR A 41 -1.53 -23.79 -31.50
C THR A 41 -1.37 -24.27 -30.08
N ALA A 42 -2.19 -25.24 -29.68
CA ALA A 42 -2.10 -25.86 -28.36
C ALA A 42 -0.82 -26.69 -28.24
N PRO A 43 0.08 -26.37 -27.28
CA PRO A 43 1.19 -27.23 -26.95
C PRO A 43 0.74 -28.57 -26.35
N ASP A 44 1.61 -29.57 -26.35
CA ASP A 44 1.33 -30.85 -25.68
C ASP A 44 1.18 -30.66 -24.15
N PRO A 45 0.03 -31.03 -23.55
CA PRO A 45 -0.18 -30.93 -22.11
C PRO A 45 0.87 -31.66 -21.26
N ALA A 46 1.52 -32.72 -21.76
CA ALA A 46 2.57 -33.45 -21.04
C ALA A 46 3.82 -32.60 -20.74
N GLY A 47 3.96 -31.46 -21.42
CA GLY A 47 5.03 -30.49 -21.20
C GLY A 47 4.85 -29.60 -19.97
N PHE A 48 3.74 -29.69 -19.25
CA PHE A 48 3.36 -28.73 -18.20
C PHE A 48 2.78 -29.42 -16.97
N GLU A 49 3.06 -28.87 -15.79
CA GLU A 49 2.47 -29.33 -14.53
C GLU A 49 1.15 -28.63 -14.21
N ALA A 50 0.93 -27.41 -14.72
CA ALA A 50 -0.31 -26.67 -14.47
C ALA A 50 -0.56 -25.56 -15.52
N LEU A 51 -1.83 -25.16 -15.62
CA LEU A 51 -2.23 -23.94 -16.31
C LEU A 51 -2.11 -22.73 -15.39
N LEU A 52 -1.56 -21.63 -15.91
CA LEU A 52 -1.62 -20.31 -15.30
C LEU A 52 -2.64 -19.46 -16.07
N LEU A 53 -3.62 -18.90 -15.35
CA LEU A 53 -4.64 -18.03 -15.92
C LEU A 53 -4.67 -16.70 -15.17
N THR A 54 -4.34 -15.61 -15.88
CA THR A 54 -4.33 -14.26 -15.30
C THR A 54 -5.58 -13.45 -15.62
N SER A 55 -6.47 -13.99 -16.45
CA SER A 55 -7.65 -13.31 -16.95
C SER A 55 -8.72 -14.33 -17.35
N ALA A 56 -9.95 -14.09 -16.90
CA ALA A 56 -11.11 -14.88 -17.33
C ALA A 56 -11.30 -14.90 -18.87
N ASN A 57 -10.75 -13.92 -19.59
CA ASN A 57 -10.82 -13.87 -21.05
C ASN A 57 -9.99 -14.97 -21.71
N ALA A 58 -8.90 -15.42 -21.08
CA ALA A 58 -8.10 -16.54 -21.61
C ALA A 58 -8.95 -17.82 -21.71
N VAL A 59 -9.83 -18.04 -20.74
CA VAL A 59 -10.76 -19.17 -20.74
C VAL A 59 -11.87 -18.96 -21.77
N ARG A 60 -12.53 -17.80 -21.75
CA ARG A 60 -13.66 -17.49 -22.65
C ARG A 60 -13.27 -17.53 -24.12
N GLN A 61 -12.03 -17.17 -24.45
CA GLN A 61 -11.51 -17.11 -25.82
C GLN A 61 -10.60 -18.29 -26.18
N GLY A 62 -10.31 -19.19 -25.24
CA GLY A 62 -9.42 -20.33 -25.47
C GLY A 62 -9.95 -21.33 -26.51
N GLY A 63 -11.26 -21.31 -26.77
CA GLY A 63 -11.90 -22.16 -27.76
C GLY A 63 -11.82 -23.66 -27.44
N PRO A 64 -12.10 -24.53 -28.41
CA PRO A 64 -12.15 -25.99 -28.19
C PRO A 64 -10.82 -26.59 -27.72
N ALA A 65 -9.69 -25.96 -28.07
CA ALA A 65 -8.35 -26.40 -27.69
C ALA A 65 -8.13 -26.42 -26.17
N LEU A 66 -8.94 -25.67 -25.41
CA LEU A 66 -8.87 -25.66 -23.94
C LEU A 66 -9.16 -27.05 -23.34
N THR A 67 -9.95 -27.88 -24.03
CA THR A 67 -10.32 -29.24 -23.57
C THR A 67 -9.13 -30.16 -23.33
N LEU A 68 -8.02 -29.94 -24.05
CA LEU A 68 -6.78 -30.71 -23.90
C LEU A 68 -6.17 -30.58 -22.49
N TYR A 69 -6.50 -29.50 -21.77
CA TYR A 69 -5.88 -29.17 -20.49
C TYR A 69 -6.82 -29.39 -19.29
N HIS A 70 -7.99 -30.01 -19.47
CA HIS A 70 -8.96 -30.23 -18.38
C HIS A 70 -8.40 -31.04 -17.20
N LYS A 71 -7.35 -31.84 -17.42
CA LYS A 71 -6.70 -32.64 -16.39
C LYS A 71 -5.55 -31.93 -15.68
N LEU A 72 -5.13 -30.76 -16.15
CA LEU A 72 -4.07 -29.99 -15.50
C LEU A 72 -4.68 -29.14 -14.38
N PRO A 73 -4.03 -29.06 -13.21
CA PRO A 73 -4.35 -28.07 -12.19
C PRO A 73 -4.30 -26.66 -12.76
N VAL A 74 -5.13 -25.78 -12.21
CA VAL A 74 -5.23 -24.39 -12.68
C VAL A 74 -4.87 -23.44 -11.56
N TYR A 75 -3.87 -22.60 -11.78
CA TYR A 75 -3.59 -21.44 -10.96
C TYR A 75 -4.23 -20.19 -11.56
N ALA A 76 -5.28 -19.68 -10.92
CA ALA A 76 -6.04 -18.54 -11.38
C ALA A 76 -5.73 -17.27 -10.57
N VAL A 77 -5.39 -16.17 -11.24
CA VAL A 77 -5.23 -14.87 -10.58
C VAL A 77 -6.60 -14.23 -10.38
N GLY A 78 -7.12 -14.36 -9.16
CA GLY A 78 -8.39 -13.78 -8.72
C GLY A 78 -9.61 -14.64 -9.00
N GLU A 79 -10.65 -14.42 -8.20
CA GLU A 79 -11.84 -15.29 -8.16
C GLU A 79 -12.65 -15.28 -9.46
N ALA A 80 -12.72 -14.15 -10.17
CA ALA A 80 -13.41 -14.08 -11.45
C ALA A 80 -12.76 -14.97 -12.54
N THR A 81 -11.43 -15.15 -12.48
CA THR A 81 -10.69 -16.02 -13.39
C THR A 81 -10.88 -17.48 -12.98
N ALA A 82 -10.83 -17.75 -11.67
CA ALA A 82 -11.08 -19.08 -11.13
C ALA A 82 -12.48 -19.58 -11.49
N GLN A 83 -13.50 -18.75 -11.30
CA GLN A 83 -14.87 -19.10 -11.66
C GLN A 83 -15.01 -19.40 -13.16
N ALA A 84 -14.42 -18.58 -14.03
CA ALA A 84 -14.44 -18.84 -15.47
C ALA A 84 -13.78 -20.18 -15.82
N ALA A 85 -12.67 -20.54 -15.15
CA ALA A 85 -12.01 -21.83 -15.34
C ALA A 85 -12.88 -23.01 -14.91
N ARG A 86 -13.56 -22.90 -13.75
CA ARG A 86 -14.51 -23.91 -13.26
C ARG A 86 -15.69 -24.07 -14.22
N ASP A 87 -16.26 -22.96 -14.67
CA ASP A 87 -17.39 -22.96 -15.63
C ASP A 87 -17.00 -23.64 -16.97
N ALA A 88 -15.72 -23.58 -17.34
CA ALA A 88 -15.18 -24.24 -18.53
C ALA A 88 -14.82 -25.72 -18.32
N GLY A 89 -14.97 -26.25 -17.10
CA GLY A 89 -14.69 -27.66 -16.79
C GLY A 89 -13.21 -27.99 -16.57
N LEU A 90 -12.36 -26.99 -16.29
CA LEU A 90 -10.98 -27.23 -15.88
C LEU A 90 -10.93 -27.76 -14.43
N ALA A 91 -10.05 -28.73 -14.17
CA ALA A 91 -9.91 -29.34 -12.85
C ALA A 91 -9.02 -28.52 -11.90
N ASP A 92 -9.17 -28.80 -10.60
CA ASP A 92 -8.29 -28.35 -9.51
C ASP A 92 -7.91 -26.86 -9.58
N VAL A 93 -8.95 -26.01 -9.64
CA VAL A 93 -8.79 -24.56 -9.76
C VAL A 93 -8.43 -23.92 -8.42
N ILE A 94 -7.21 -23.42 -8.33
CA ILE A 94 -6.62 -22.75 -7.18
C ILE A 94 -6.61 -21.24 -7.42
N THR A 95 -7.32 -20.49 -6.56
CA THR A 95 -7.36 -19.02 -6.63
C THR A 95 -6.16 -18.40 -5.90
N GLY A 96 -5.32 -17.67 -6.64
CA GLY A 96 -4.18 -16.91 -6.10
C GLY A 96 -4.54 -15.49 -5.60
N PRO A 97 -3.63 -14.84 -4.85
CA PRO A 97 -3.83 -13.57 -4.15
C PRO A 97 -3.90 -12.30 -5.06
N GLY A 98 -4.64 -12.35 -6.17
CA GLY A 98 -5.00 -11.19 -6.97
C GLY A 98 -3.93 -10.61 -7.91
N THR A 99 -2.65 -11.02 -7.79
CA THR A 99 -1.60 -10.69 -8.76
C THR A 99 -0.80 -11.93 -9.18
N ILE A 100 -0.27 -11.92 -10.41
CA ILE A 100 0.61 -13.00 -10.91
C ILE A 100 1.85 -13.15 -10.05
N THR A 101 2.48 -12.06 -9.63
CA THR A 101 3.70 -12.09 -8.79
C THR A 101 3.43 -12.73 -7.44
N ALA A 102 2.34 -12.35 -6.76
CA ALA A 102 1.99 -12.93 -5.47
C ALA A 102 1.57 -14.40 -5.58
N LEU A 103 0.87 -14.77 -6.67
CA LEU A 103 0.57 -16.17 -6.98
C LEU A 103 1.84 -16.98 -7.21
N LEU A 104 2.76 -16.53 -8.06
CA LEU A 104 4.02 -17.24 -8.31
C LEU A 104 4.83 -17.38 -7.01
N ALA A 105 4.83 -16.35 -6.16
CA ALA A 105 5.55 -16.37 -4.89
C ALA A 105 5.06 -17.44 -3.91
N SER A 106 3.79 -17.85 -4.01
CA SER A 106 3.20 -18.91 -3.18
C SER A 106 3.38 -20.32 -3.74
N LEU A 107 4.00 -20.48 -4.91
CA LEU A 107 4.22 -21.79 -5.53
C LEU A 107 5.59 -22.38 -5.15
N ASP A 108 5.61 -23.70 -5.04
CA ASP A 108 6.80 -24.50 -4.76
C ASP A 108 7.49 -24.92 -6.07
N PRO A 109 8.69 -24.40 -6.38
CA PRO A 109 9.46 -24.83 -7.55
C PRO A 109 10.10 -26.22 -7.35
N PRO A 110 10.45 -26.96 -8.42
CA PRO A 110 10.38 -26.55 -9.82
C PRO A 110 9.01 -26.79 -10.46
N LEU A 111 8.55 -25.87 -11.32
CA LEU A 111 7.28 -25.97 -12.04
C LEU A 111 7.39 -25.44 -13.48
N ARG A 112 6.69 -26.07 -14.42
CA ARG A 112 6.49 -25.62 -15.81
C ARG A 112 5.01 -25.28 -15.97
N LEU A 113 4.73 -24.00 -16.14
CA LEU A 113 3.38 -23.45 -16.23
C LEU A 113 3.09 -23.04 -17.67
N LEU A 114 1.95 -23.49 -18.20
CA LEU A 114 1.41 -22.98 -19.45
C LEU A 114 0.52 -21.78 -19.15
N HIS A 115 0.92 -20.59 -19.60
CA HIS A 115 0.18 -19.36 -19.36
C HIS A 115 -0.66 -18.99 -20.58
N LEU A 116 -1.96 -19.29 -20.54
CA LEU A 116 -2.89 -18.78 -21.55
C LEU A 116 -3.21 -17.31 -21.25
N CYS A 117 -2.85 -16.42 -22.18
CA CYS A 117 -2.84 -14.97 -21.91
C CYS A 117 -3.38 -14.15 -23.10
N GLY A 118 -3.46 -12.83 -22.90
CA GLY A 118 -3.65 -11.91 -24.02
C GLY A 118 -2.33 -11.61 -24.73
N ILE A 119 -2.37 -11.05 -25.95
CA ILE A 119 -1.16 -10.49 -26.61
C ILE A 119 -0.47 -9.51 -25.68
N ASP A 120 -1.24 -8.58 -25.12
CA ASP A 120 -0.76 -7.63 -24.13
C ASP A 120 -0.74 -8.29 -22.75
N ARG A 121 0.46 -8.57 -22.24
CA ARG A 121 0.67 -9.11 -20.90
C ARG A 121 1.80 -8.38 -20.18
N ARG A 122 1.85 -8.54 -18.87
CA ARG A 122 3.03 -8.23 -18.08
C ARG A 122 3.78 -9.53 -17.84
N ASP A 123 5.07 -9.54 -18.13
CA ASP A 123 5.91 -10.68 -17.80
C ASP A 123 6.13 -10.72 -16.28
N ALA A 124 6.17 -11.93 -15.75
CA ALA A 124 6.49 -12.21 -14.36
C ALA A 124 7.38 -13.45 -14.33
N ALA A 125 8.31 -13.49 -13.38
CA ALA A 125 9.27 -14.59 -13.26
C ALA A 125 9.50 -14.93 -11.79
N ARG A 126 9.85 -16.19 -11.54
CA ARG A 126 10.30 -16.71 -10.25
C ARG A 126 11.30 -17.82 -10.52
N ASP A 127 12.42 -17.80 -9.79
CA ASP A 127 13.44 -18.81 -9.93
C ASP A 127 12.88 -20.22 -9.71
N GLY A 128 13.22 -21.14 -10.60
CA GLY A 128 12.70 -22.51 -10.62
C GLY A 128 11.30 -22.67 -11.23
N ILE A 129 10.62 -21.60 -11.64
CA ILE A 129 9.35 -21.68 -12.37
C ILE A 129 9.57 -21.25 -13.83
N THR A 130 9.35 -22.19 -14.76
CA THR A 130 9.34 -21.92 -16.19
C THR A 130 7.92 -21.59 -16.62
N ILE A 131 7.71 -20.42 -17.24
CA ILE A 131 6.39 -20.00 -17.74
C ILE A 131 6.45 -19.93 -19.26
N THR A 132 5.55 -20.66 -19.92
CA THR A 132 5.36 -20.60 -21.38
C THR A 132 4.09 -19.82 -21.69
N PRO A 133 4.20 -18.53 -22.07
CA PRO A 133 3.04 -17.72 -22.42
C PRO A 133 2.55 -18.03 -23.84
N ILE A 134 1.24 -18.30 -23.97
CA ILE A 134 0.56 -18.50 -25.24
C ILE A 134 -0.60 -17.48 -25.34
N PRO A 135 -0.50 -16.49 -26.25
CA PRO A 135 -1.60 -15.58 -26.52
C PRO A 135 -2.80 -16.31 -27.13
N VAL A 136 -3.96 -16.22 -26.50
CA VAL A 136 -5.23 -16.82 -26.98
C VAL A 136 -6.29 -15.76 -27.30
N TYR A 137 -6.07 -14.51 -26.90
CA TYR A 137 -6.96 -13.41 -27.21
C TYR A 137 -6.23 -12.07 -27.39
N GLU A 138 -6.85 -11.17 -28.14
CA GLU A 138 -6.45 -9.78 -28.27
C GLU A 138 -7.48 -8.89 -27.60
N ALA A 139 -7.03 -7.87 -26.89
CA ALA A 139 -7.91 -6.82 -26.41
C ALA A 139 -7.76 -5.59 -27.31
N ARG A 140 -8.44 -5.62 -28.46
CA ARG A 140 -8.32 -4.65 -29.55
C ARG A 140 -9.06 -3.36 -29.22
N ALA A 141 -8.46 -2.21 -29.52
CA ALA A 141 -9.11 -0.92 -29.27
C ALA A 141 -10.30 -0.74 -30.22
N ILE A 142 -11.43 -0.29 -29.68
CA ILE A 142 -12.58 0.10 -30.49
C ILE A 142 -12.26 1.47 -31.10
N GLU A 143 -12.40 1.60 -32.42
CA GLU A 143 -12.05 2.83 -33.14
C GLU A 143 -13.00 3.99 -32.78
N SER A 144 -14.30 3.70 -32.81
CA SER A 144 -15.36 4.64 -32.46
C SER A 144 -16.19 4.07 -31.30
N PRO A 145 -15.67 4.13 -30.06
CA PRO A 145 -16.52 3.90 -28.90
C PRO A 145 -17.60 4.98 -28.94
N GLY A 146 -18.84 4.64 -28.55
CA GLY A 146 -19.98 5.56 -28.62
C GLY A 146 -19.78 6.85 -27.81
N ASP A 147 -20.87 7.54 -27.49
CA ASP A 147 -20.76 8.81 -26.77
C ASP A 147 -20.03 8.67 -25.41
N LEU A 148 -18.85 9.29 -25.31
CA LEU A 148 -18.00 9.34 -24.11
C LEU A 148 -18.12 10.67 -23.35
N ARG A 149 -19.11 11.51 -23.68
CA ARG A 149 -19.23 12.85 -23.10
C ARG A 149 -19.79 12.81 -21.68
N GLY A 150 -19.14 13.61 -20.82
CA GLY A 150 -19.67 14.11 -19.56
C GLY A 150 -19.75 13.11 -18.41
N GLY A 151 -19.73 13.66 -17.19
CA GLY A 151 -19.99 12.93 -15.96
C GLY A 151 -18.73 12.33 -15.35
N VAL A 152 -18.77 11.03 -15.05
CA VAL A 152 -17.70 10.28 -14.39
C VAL A 152 -17.34 9.05 -15.23
N ALA A 153 -16.06 8.73 -15.38
CA ALA A 153 -15.61 7.53 -16.07
C ALA A 153 -14.81 6.59 -15.17
N LEU A 154 -15.13 5.29 -15.22
CA LEU A 154 -14.41 4.23 -14.51
C LEU A 154 -13.22 3.72 -15.33
N VAL A 155 -12.02 3.96 -14.83
CA VAL A 155 -10.77 3.55 -15.45
C VAL A 155 -10.19 2.33 -14.72
N HIS A 156 -10.31 1.16 -15.36
CA HIS A 156 -9.89 -0.13 -14.80
C HIS A 156 -8.44 -0.53 -15.15
N SER A 157 -7.74 0.26 -15.96
CA SER A 157 -6.33 0.01 -16.27
C SER A 157 -5.63 1.25 -16.83
N PRO A 158 -4.28 1.34 -16.72
CA PRO A 158 -3.50 2.39 -17.37
C PRO A 158 -3.72 2.48 -18.88
N ARG A 159 -4.00 1.35 -19.53
CA ARG A 159 -4.25 1.31 -20.97
C ARG A 159 -5.60 1.93 -21.34
N ALA A 160 -6.64 1.65 -20.55
CA ALA A 160 -7.94 2.31 -20.72
C ALA A 160 -7.85 3.81 -20.43
N ALA A 161 -7.04 4.21 -19.44
CA ALA A 161 -6.77 5.61 -19.11
C ALA A 161 -6.21 6.38 -20.31
N ARG A 162 -5.13 5.85 -20.91
CA ARG A 162 -4.50 6.47 -22.10
C ARG A 162 -5.45 6.53 -23.28
N ARG A 163 -6.22 5.47 -23.52
CA ARG A 163 -7.18 5.44 -24.63
C ARG A 163 -8.28 6.48 -24.43
N LEU A 164 -8.84 6.58 -23.23
CA LEU A 164 -9.83 7.62 -22.89
C LEU A 164 -9.25 9.02 -23.11
N ALA A 165 -8.04 9.27 -22.60
CA ALA A 165 -7.35 10.55 -22.74
C ALA A 165 -7.08 10.94 -24.20
N ALA A 166 -6.87 9.97 -25.08
CA ALA A 166 -6.70 10.20 -26.52
C ALA A 166 -8.02 10.48 -27.25
N LEU A 167 -9.16 10.00 -26.72
CA LEU A 167 -10.48 10.14 -27.33
C LEU A 167 -11.25 11.37 -26.85
N VAL A 168 -11.01 11.81 -25.61
CA VAL A 168 -11.70 12.94 -25.00
C VAL A 168 -10.89 14.22 -25.18
N THR A 169 -11.46 15.17 -25.94
CA THR A 169 -10.87 16.48 -26.20
C THR A 169 -11.13 17.46 -25.07
N ASP A 170 -12.36 17.51 -24.54
CA ASP A 170 -12.72 18.35 -23.39
C ASP A 170 -12.70 17.55 -22.09
N ARG A 171 -11.51 17.48 -21.48
CA ARG A 171 -11.29 16.71 -20.25
C ARG A 171 -11.87 17.40 -19.01
N ALA A 172 -12.00 18.73 -19.03
CA ALA A 172 -12.49 19.50 -17.88
C ALA A 172 -13.96 19.19 -17.55
N ASP A 173 -14.68 18.66 -18.52
CA ASP A 173 -16.07 18.23 -18.40
C ASP A 173 -16.25 16.79 -17.89
N MET A 174 -15.18 16.08 -17.53
CA MET A 174 -15.28 14.71 -17.03
C MET A 174 -14.38 14.46 -15.82
N ALA A 175 -14.93 13.76 -14.81
CA ALA A 175 -14.17 13.25 -13.68
C ALA A 175 -13.80 11.77 -13.87
N LEU A 176 -12.71 11.32 -13.26
CA LEU A 176 -12.24 9.94 -13.36
C LEU A 176 -12.24 9.26 -11.99
N ALA A 177 -12.81 8.05 -11.94
CA ALA A 177 -12.55 7.11 -10.87
C ALA A 177 -11.57 6.04 -11.41
N ALA A 178 -10.37 5.97 -10.84
CA ALA A 178 -9.31 5.07 -11.26
C ALA A 178 -9.13 3.92 -10.28
N ILE A 179 -9.00 2.69 -10.78
CA ILE A 179 -8.81 1.49 -9.94
C ILE A 179 -7.46 1.47 -9.20
N SER A 180 -6.49 2.27 -9.65
CA SER A 180 -5.16 2.34 -9.07
C SER A 180 -4.45 3.64 -9.46
N GLN A 181 -3.41 3.97 -8.71
CA GLN A 181 -2.56 5.14 -8.97
C GLN A 181 -1.96 5.13 -10.38
N ALA A 182 -1.47 3.97 -10.83
CA ALA A 182 -0.93 3.82 -12.18
C ALA A 182 -1.98 4.09 -13.27
N ALA A 183 -3.26 3.81 -13.01
CA ALA A 183 -4.33 4.11 -13.95
C ALA A 183 -4.66 5.61 -13.98
N ALA A 184 -4.64 6.29 -12.83
CA ALA A 184 -4.80 7.74 -12.75
C ALA A 184 -3.67 8.49 -13.46
N GLU A 185 -2.41 8.15 -13.17
CA GLU A 185 -1.24 8.77 -13.81
C GLU A 185 -1.26 8.62 -15.33
N ALA A 186 -1.67 7.44 -15.81
CA ALA A 186 -1.78 7.17 -17.24
C ALA A 186 -2.90 7.95 -17.95
N ALA A 187 -3.87 8.50 -17.21
CA ALA A 187 -4.89 9.38 -17.77
C ALA A 187 -4.34 10.81 -18.04
N GLY A 188 -3.23 11.17 -17.40
CA GLY A 188 -2.66 12.52 -17.45
C GLY A 188 -3.51 13.56 -16.73
N THR A 189 -3.32 14.84 -17.08
CA THR A 189 -3.97 15.99 -16.44
C THR A 189 -5.09 16.57 -17.32
N GLY A 190 -5.79 17.59 -16.80
CA GLY A 190 -6.86 18.32 -17.49
C GLY A 190 -8.27 17.81 -17.20
N TRP A 191 -8.40 16.75 -16.41
CA TRP A 191 -9.68 16.21 -15.96
C TRP A 191 -10.31 17.11 -14.88
N ALA A 192 -11.65 17.12 -14.78
CA ALA A 192 -12.37 17.86 -13.74
C ALA A 192 -11.89 17.49 -12.34
N SER A 193 -11.71 16.18 -12.13
CA SER A 193 -11.10 15.58 -10.95
C SER A 193 -10.69 14.15 -11.27
N ILE A 194 -9.72 13.62 -10.54
CA ILE A 194 -9.34 12.20 -10.58
C ILE A 194 -9.29 11.71 -9.15
N ALA A 195 -10.01 10.64 -8.86
CA ALA A 195 -9.96 9.94 -7.58
C ALA A 195 -9.51 8.49 -7.79
N VAL A 196 -8.74 7.97 -6.84
CA VAL A 196 -8.13 6.64 -6.90
C VAL A 196 -8.73 5.74 -5.84
N ALA A 197 -9.13 4.54 -6.24
CA ALA A 197 -9.61 3.52 -5.32
C ALA A 197 -8.54 3.06 -4.34
N GLU A 198 -8.88 2.99 -3.06
CA GLU A 198 -7.99 2.50 -2.00
C GLU A 198 -7.60 1.03 -2.22
N ARG A 199 -8.50 0.26 -2.84
CA ARG A 199 -8.29 -1.13 -3.22
C ARG A 199 -8.60 -1.33 -4.70
N PRO A 200 -7.88 -2.22 -5.41
CA PRO A 200 -8.07 -2.45 -6.84
C PRO A 200 -9.24 -3.41 -7.12
N ASP A 201 -10.41 -3.11 -6.56
CA ASP A 201 -11.65 -3.89 -6.74
C ASP A 201 -12.83 -3.02 -7.17
N ASP A 202 -13.84 -3.66 -7.77
CA ASP A 202 -15.02 -2.98 -8.30
C ASP A 202 -15.84 -2.27 -7.22
N GLU A 203 -15.82 -2.75 -5.96
CA GLU A 203 -16.61 -2.16 -4.87
C GLU A 203 -16.04 -0.80 -4.45
N ALA A 204 -14.73 -0.76 -4.15
CA ALA A 204 -14.04 0.48 -3.81
C ALA A 204 -14.09 1.49 -4.96
N LEU A 205 -13.96 1.02 -6.20
CA LEU A 205 -14.04 1.86 -7.39
C LEU A 205 -15.43 2.48 -7.58
N LEU A 206 -16.50 1.71 -7.38
CA LEU A 206 -17.88 2.21 -7.49
C LEU A 206 -18.24 3.18 -6.37
N ALA A 207 -17.75 2.96 -5.14
CA ALA A 207 -17.97 3.86 -4.02
C ALA A 207 -17.43 5.28 -4.30
N ILE A 208 -16.21 5.38 -4.84
CA ILE A 208 -15.62 6.67 -5.21
C ILE A 208 -16.32 7.28 -6.41
N ALA A 209 -16.73 6.47 -7.38
CA ALA A 209 -17.49 6.95 -8.53
C ALA A 209 -18.84 7.56 -8.12
N ALA A 210 -19.54 6.94 -7.15
CA ALA A 210 -20.77 7.48 -6.59
C ALA A 210 -20.57 8.90 -6.02
N ARG A 211 -19.52 9.07 -5.20
CA ARG A 211 -19.15 10.38 -4.64
C ARG A 211 -18.86 11.41 -5.74
N LEU A 212 -18.08 11.04 -6.76
CA LEU A 212 -17.80 11.93 -7.89
C LEU A 212 -19.07 12.29 -8.68
N CYS A 213 -20.00 11.35 -8.84
CA CYS A 213 -21.28 11.57 -9.52
C CYS A 213 -22.16 12.58 -8.76
N GLU A 214 -22.15 12.56 -7.43
CA GLU A 214 -22.86 13.51 -6.57
C GLU A 214 -22.23 14.90 -6.59
N ASP A 215 -20.90 14.98 -6.42
CA ASP A 215 -20.15 16.25 -6.43
C ASP A 215 -20.40 17.02 -7.74
N ARG A 216 -20.43 16.31 -8.87
CA ARG A 216 -20.68 16.89 -10.20
C ARG A 216 -22.09 17.47 -10.38
N VAL A 217 -23.11 16.90 -9.72
CA VAL A 217 -24.46 17.47 -9.72
C VAL A 217 -24.48 18.76 -8.91
N ASN A 218 -23.84 18.75 -7.75
CA ASN A 218 -23.79 19.91 -6.85
C ASN A 218 -23.09 21.11 -7.51
N THR A 219 -21.98 20.89 -8.21
CA THR A 219 -21.27 21.97 -8.95
C THR A 219 -22.13 22.56 -10.07
N ARG A 220 -22.86 21.74 -10.84
CA ARG A 220 -23.76 22.22 -11.90
C ARG A 220 -24.97 22.98 -11.36
N ASN A 221 -25.55 22.53 -10.25
CA ASN A 221 -26.71 23.17 -9.62
C ASN A 221 -26.34 24.49 -8.93
N GLY A 222 -25.13 24.58 -8.35
CA GLY A 222 -24.61 25.85 -7.79
C GLY A 222 -24.46 26.93 -8.87
N MET A 223 -24.01 26.56 -10.06
CA MET A 223 -23.80 27.50 -11.18
C MET A 223 -25.10 27.96 -11.86
N THR A 224 -26.18 27.17 -11.78
CA THR A 224 -27.51 27.54 -12.33
C THR A 224 -28.32 28.41 -11.37
N SER A 225 -28.16 28.23 -10.06
CA SER A 225 -28.83 29.08 -9.06
C SER A 225 -28.29 30.52 -9.01
N GLU A 226 -27.04 30.73 -9.44
CA GLU A 226 -26.41 32.05 -9.51
C GLU A 226 -26.83 32.86 -10.75
N TYR A 227 -27.28 32.18 -11.83
CA TYR A 227 -27.76 32.83 -13.07
C TYR A 227 -29.27 33.11 -13.10
N LEU A 228 -30.08 32.44 -12.27
CA LEU A 228 -31.54 32.61 -12.23
C LEU A 228 -32.02 33.70 -11.25
N ALA A 229 -31.12 34.36 -10.51
CA ALA A 229 -31.46 35.30 -9.44
C ALA A 229 -31.09 36.78 -9.73
N ALA A 230 -30.99 37.18 -11.00
CA ALA A 230 -30.59 38.54 -11.37
C ALA A 230 -31.70 39.32 -12.10
N GLU A 231 -32.57 39.99 -11.34
CA GLU A 231 -33.15 41.28 -11.73
C GLU A 231 -32.49 42.41 -10.91
N PRO A 232 -32.40 43.64 -11.45
CA PRO A 232 -31.34 44.57 -11.11
C PRO A 232 -31.70 45.44 -9.89
N GLU A 233 -31.28 45.03 -8.69
CA GLU A 233 -31.15 45.99 -7.59
C GLU A 233 -29.74 46.58 -7.53
N THR A 234 -29.72 47.90 -7.69
CA THR A 234 -28.57 48.79 -7.59
C THR A 234 -27.88 48.63 -6.24
N THR A 235 -26.67 48.07 -6.21
CA THR A 235 -25.77 48.21 -5.07
C THR A 235 -24.34 48.52 -5.52
N LYS A 236 -23.71 49.42 -4.76
CA LYS A 236 -22.49 50.21 -4.98
C LYS A 236 -21.31 49.50 -5.67
N PRO A 237 -20.44 50.22 -6.42
CA PRO A 237 -19.33 49.61 -7.14
C PRO A 237 -18.33 48.96 -6.17
N PRO A 238 -17.84 47.75 -6.46
CA PRO A 238 -16.77 47.15 -5.68
C PRO A 238 -15.46 47.92 -5.91
N ARG A 239 -14.75 48.20 -4.82
CA ARG A 239 -13.38 48.73 -4.85
C ARG A 239 -12.48 47.78 -5.66
N PRO A 240 -11.50 48.30 -6.42
CA PRO A 240 -10.77 47.51 -7.42
C PRO A 240 -9.78 46.55 -6.75
N TYR A 241 -10.22 45.32 -6.50
CA TYR A 241 -9.39 44.23 -5.97
C TYR A 241 -8.24 43.87 -6.94
N ARG A 242 -8.36 44.21 -8.22
CA ARG A 242 -7.29 44.06 -9.22
C ARG A 242 -6.06 44.92 -8.95
N THR A 243 -6.20 46.17 -8.49
CA THR A 243 -5.05 47.01 -8.15
C THR A 243 -4.39 46.57 -6.84
N ALA A 244 -5.17 46.10 -5.86
CA ALA A 244 -4.61 45.50 -4.65
C ALA A 244 -3.83 44.20 -4.95
N MET A 245 -4.33 43.38 -5.88
CA MET A 245 -3.66 42.14 -6.29
C MET A 245 -2.39 42.42 -7.11
N ILE A 246 -2.40 43.42 -8.00
CA ILE A 246 -1.20 43.85 -8.76
C ILE A 246 -0.14 44.44 -7.83
N VAL A 247 -0.53 45.29 -6.88
CA VAL A 247 0.39 45.85 -5.88
C VAL A 247 0.97 44.74 -5.01
N GLY A 248 0.17 43.76 -4.61
CA GLY A 248 0.65 42.57 -3.89
C GLY A 248 1.65 41.75 -4.70
N LEU A 249 1.40 41.55 -5.99
CA LEU A 249 2.28 40.78 -6.88
C LEU A 249 3.61 41.51 -7.15
N ILE A 250 3.56 42.84 -7.30
CA ILE A 250 4.75 43.69 -7.46
C ILE A 250 5.56 43.71 -6.16
N ALA A 251 4.92 43.83 -5.00
CA ALA A 251 5.60 43.76 -3.70
C ALA A 251 6.26 42.39 -3.47
N PHE A 252 5.60 41.31 -3.88
CA PHE A 252 6.16 39.96 -3.83
C PHE A 252 7.37 39.78 -4.76
N ALA A 253 7.28 40.27 -5.99
CA ALA A 253 8.39 40.24 -6.95
C ALA A 253 9.59 41.07 -6.47
N LEU A 254 9.35 42.26 -5.93
CA LEU A 254 10.39 43.09 -5.29
C LEU A 254 11.00 42.40 -4.07
N GLY A 255 10.18 41.70 -3.28
CA GLY A 255 10.65 40.88 -2.16
C GLY A 255 11.56 39.73 -2.60
N LEU A 256 11.26 39.04 -3.70
CA LEU A 256 12.11 37.98 -4.25
C LEU A 256 13.44 38.52 -4.80
N VAL A 257 13.42 39.69 -5.46
CA VAL A 257 14.64 40.34 -5.95
C VAL A 257 15.50 40.82 -4.78
N ALA A 258 14.89 41.42 -3.74
CA ALA A 258 15.59 41.82 -2.53
C ALA A 258 16.16 40.61 -1.77
N MET A 259 15.42 39.50 -1.68
CA MET A 259 15.90 38.27 -1.06
C MET A 259 17.08 37.65 -1.83
N GLY A 260 17.01 37.61 -3.16
CA GLY A 260 18.13 37.17 -4.00
C GLY A 260 19.36 38.05 -3.81
N TRP A 261 19.18 39.37 -3.76
CA TRP A 261 20.28 40.32 -3.53
C TRP A 261 20.91 40.15 -2.14
N ILE A 262 20.09 40.00 -1.09
CA ILE A 262 20.54 39.77 0.28
C ILE A 262 21.30 38.44 0.40
N ILE A 263 20.80 37.35 -0.20
CA ILE A 263 21.47 36.04 -0.20
C ILE A 263 22.82 36.11 -0.90
N THR A 264 22.91 36.84 -2.02
CA THR A 264 24.19 36.97 -2.77
C THR A 264 25.22 37.87 -2.08
N ARG A 265 24.81 38.68 -1.09
CA ARG A 265 25.67 39.66 -0.44
C ARG A 265 25.97 39.35 1.03
N TRP A 266 25.29 38.36 1.61
CA TRP A 266 25.46 37.95 3.00
C TRP A 266 26.44 36.78 3.14
N ASN A 267 27.71 37.07 3.38
CA ASN A 267 28.77 36.06 3.52
C ASN A 267 28.90 35.48 4.94
N GLY A 268 27.79 35.28 5.66
CA GLY A 268 27.82 35.10 7.13
C GLY A 268 26.74 34.21 7.76
N GLY A 269 26.07 33.33 6.99
CA GLY A 269 24.90 32.59 7.47
C GLY A 269 24.92 31.07 7.28
N ALA A 270 26.08 30.45 7.03
CA ALA A 270 26.17 29.01 6.71
C ALA A 270 26.03 28.06 7.93
N GLY A 271 25.47 28.52 9.06
CA GLY A 271 25.43 27.76 10.31
C GLY A 271 24.05 27.31 10.82
N TYR A 272 22.94 27.82 10.28
CA TYR A 272 21.61 27.63 10.91
C TYR A 272 20.52 27.01 10.03
N PHE A 273 20.74 26.83 8.73
CA PHE A 273 19.86 26.03 7.89
C PHE A 273 20.58 24.77 7.46
N GLY A 274 20.04 23.62 7.89
CA GLY A 274 20.53 22.30 7.52
C GLY A 274 20.74 22.21 6.01
N ARG A 275 21.89 21.65 5.62
CA ARG A 275 22.24 21.43 4.22
C ARG A 275 21.08 20.69 3.54
N PRO A 276 20.57 21.17 2.39
CA PRO A 276 19.75 20.33 1.56
C PRO A 276 20.60 19.13 1.15
N ILE A 277 20.09 17.92 1.42
CA ILE A 277 20.64 16.70 0.86
C ILE A 277 20.38 16.81 -0.65
N ALA A 278 21.42 17.20 -1.39
CA ALA A 278 21.47 16.94 -2.82
C ALA A 278 21.32 15.43 -2.98
N SER A 279 20.39 15.02 -3.84
CA SER A 279 20.29 13.65 -4.30
C SER A 279 21.56 13.32 -5.09
N ASP A 280 22.58 12.83 -4.39
CA ASP A 280 23.59 12.02 -5.06
C ASP A 280 22.86 10.80 -5.60
N ALA A 281 22.84 10.72 -6.94
CA ALA A 281 22.38 9.55 -7.66
C ALA A 281 22.95 8.29 -6.99
N VAL A 282 22.06 7.39 -6.57
CA VAL A 282 22.43 6.04 -6.18
C VAL A 282 23.01 5.37 -7.43
N LYS A 283 24.34 5.49 -7.60
CA LYS A 283 25.10 4.50 -8.35
C LYS A 283 24.97 3.21 -7.54
N GLN A 284 24.15 2.31 -8.08
CA GLN A 284 24.30 0.88 -7.88
C GLN A 284 25.81 0.55 -7.89
N PRO A 285 26.34 -0.26 -6.96
CA PRO A 285 27.71 -0.72 -7.06
C PRO A 285 27.78 -1.74 -8.21
N GLY A 286 27.72 -1.24 -9.44
CA GLY A 286 28.33 -1.91 -10.57
C GLY A 286 29.81 -2.03 -10.25
N GLY A 287 30.35 -3.22 -10.45
CA GLY A 287 31.75 -3.53 -10.19
C GLY A 287 32.67 -2.52 -10.88
N ALA A 288 33.09 -1.52 -10.12
CA ALA A 288 34.37 -0.90 -10.35
C ALA A 288 35.40 -1.90 -9.83
N PRO A 289 36.40 -2.28 -10.65
CA PRO A 289 37.46 -3.15 -10.18
C PRO A 289 38.00 -2.49 -8.92
N MET A 290 38.15 -3.29 -7.85
CA MET A 290 38.95 -2.85 -6.72
C MET A 290 40.23 -2.24 -7.29
N PRO A 291 40.82 -1.19 -6.68
CA PRO A 291 42.25 -1.06 -6.84
C PRO A 291 42.76 -2.39 -6.34
N VAL A 292 43.21 -3.23 -7.28
CA VAL A 292 44.21 -4.24 -6.97
C VAL A 292 45.17 -3.46 -6.09
N PRO A 293 45.49 -3.90 -4.87
CA PRO A 293 46.68 -3.36 -4.28
C PRO A 293 47.71 -3.59 -5.37
N GLN A 294 48.18 -2.49 -6.00
CA GLN A 294 49.45 -2.52 -6.67
C GLN A 294 50.32 -2.91 -5.51
N THR A 295 50.56 -4.21 -5.44
CA THR A 295 51.70 -4.78 -4.78
C THR A 295 52.79 -3.78 -5.03
N ALA A 296 53.34 -3.21 -3.96
CA ALA A 296 54.64 -2.58 -4.02
C ALA A 296 55.66 -3.67 -4.37
N GLN A 297 55.54 -4.25 -5.57
CA GLN A 297 56.51 -5.07 -6.25
C GLN A 297 57.52 -4.16 -6.97
N GLY A 298 57.37 -2.84 -6.88
CA GLY A 298 58.25 -1.86 -7.51
C GLY A 298 59.24 -1.14 -6.60
N ALA A 299 59.31 -1.45 -5.29
CA ALA A 299 60.20 -0.73 -4.38
C ALA A 299 60.97 -1.65 -3.43
N LEU A 300 61.48 -2.78 -3.92
CA LEU A 300 62.47 -3.61 -3.21
C LEU A 300 63.56 -4.14 -4.15
N THR A 301 63.89 -3.41 -5.20
CA THR A 301 65.12 -3.66 -5.96
C THR A 301 66.25 -2.91 -5.26
N GLY A 302 66.74 -3.46 -4.15
CA GLY A 302 67.92 -2.91 -3.46
C GLY A 302 68.04 -3.08 -1.95
N MET A 303 67.23 -3.93 -1.27
CA MET A 303 67.44 -4.24 0.14
C MET A 303 67.48 -5.76 0.36
N ASN A 304 68.56 -6.24 1.00
CA ASN A 304 68.67 -7.59 1.53
C ASN A 304 67.65 -7.74 2.69
N LEU A 305 66.40 -8.02 2.34
CA LEU A 305 65.36 -8.34 3.32
C LEU A 305 65.71 -9.68 3.97
N THR A 306 65.81 -9.66 5.29
CA THR A 306 66.05 -10.87 6.04
C THR A 306 64.77 -11.71 6.09
N THR A 307 64.89 -13.01 6.36
CA THR A 307 63.74 -13.89 6.59
C THR A 307 62.81 -13.36 7.70
N ALA A 308 63.37 -12.63 8.66
CA ALA A 308 62.62 -11.98 9.74
C ALA A 308 61.71 -10.84 9.23
N ASP A 309 62.17 -10.04 8.26
CA ASP A 309 61.37 -8.95 7.69
C ASP A 309 60.16 -9.47 6.89
N LEU A 310 60.34 -10.59 6.17
CA LEU A 310 59.26 -11.26 5.45
C LEU A 310 58.24 -11.88 6.40
N LEU A 311 58.69 -12.49 7.50
CA LEU A 311 57.81 -13.01 8.55
C LEU A 311 57.01 -11.88 9.22
N ALA A 312 57.65 -10.76 9.55
CA ALA A 312 56.99 -9.60 10.14
C ALA A 312 55.92 -9.01 9.21
N ALA A 313 56.20 -8.89 7.91
CA ALA A 313 55.23 -8.44 6.91
C ALA A 313 54.03 -9.38 6.81
N ARG A 314 54.25 -10.70 6.88
CA ARG A 314 53.19 -11.71 6.81
C ARG A 314 52.34 -11.75 8.08
N ILE A 315 52.94 -11.55 9.24
CA ILE A 315 52.21 -11.39 10.52
C ILE A 315 51.30 -10.16 10.44
N ARG A 316 51.79 -9.03 9.93
CA ARG A 316 50.96 -7.81 9.75
C ARG A 316 49.78 -8.02 8.81
N ASP A 317 49.97 -8.73 7.69
CA ASP A 317 48.89 -9.09 6.77
C ASP A 317 47.83 -9.98 7.46
N LEU A 318 48.27 -10.96 8.25
CA LEU A 318 47.36 -11.82 9.02
C LEU A 318 46.60 -11.05 10.10
N GLU A 319 47.25 -10.13 10.82
CA GLU A 319 46.62 -9.24 11.80
C GLU A 319 45.52 -8.39 11.16
N LEU A 320 45.79 -7.79 9.99
CA LEU A 320 44.83 -6.99 9.24
C LEU A 320 43.65 -7.82 8.73
N ARG A 321 43.90 -9.03 8.21
CA ARG A 321 42.83 -9.94 7.78
C ARG A 321 41.96 -10.39 8.94
N LEU A 322 42.55 -10.67 10.10
CA LEU A 322 41.80 -11.04 11.29
C LEU A 322 40.89 -9.90 11.77
N ALA A 323 41.41 -8.67 11.80
CA ALA A 323 40.61 -7.49 12.11
C ALA A 323 39.44 -7.30 11.13
N GLN A 324 39.67 -7.53 9.83
CA GLN A 324 38.61 -7.45 8.82
C GLN A 324 37.56 -8.57 8.97
N ILE A 325 37.98 -9.78 9.34
CA ILE A 325 37.06 -10.89 9.63
C ILE A 325 36.20 -10.56 10.85
N ASP A 326 36.78 -9.99 11.91
CA ASP A 326 36.04 -9.64 13.14
C ASP A 326 34.96 -8.60 12.86
N VAL A 327 35.27 -7.53 12.10
CA VAL A 327 34.27 -6.53 11.69
C VAL A 327 33.15 -7.15 10.84
N ARG A 328 33.49 -8.05 9.91
CA ARG A 328 32.47 -8.76 9.09
C ARG A 328 31.63 -9.72 9.93
N ALA A 329 32.24 -10.42 10.88
CA ALA A 329 31.55 -11.34 11.78
C ALA A 329 30.58 -10.59 12.70
N GLN A 330 31.01 -9.45 13.27
CA GLN A 330 30.15 -8.57 14.06
C GLN A 330 29.01 -7.99 13.23
N GLY A 331 29.27 -7.57 11.99
CA GLY A 331 28.23 -7.11 11.06
C GLY A 331 27.21 -8.20 10.72
N ALA A 332 27.67 -9.42 10.45
CA ALA A 332 26.81 -10.57 10.17
C ALA A 332 25.97 -10.98 11.40
N ALA A 333 26.57 -11.01 12.59
CA ALA A 333 25.86 -11.26 13.84
C ALA A 333 24.81 -10.19 14.12
N GLY A 334 25.14 -8.91 13.86
CA GLY A 334 24.18 -7.80 13.97
C GLY A 334 23.00 -7.96 13.02
N ASN A 335 23.24 -8.32 11.75
CA ASN A 335 22.20 -8.58 10.76
C ASN A 335 21.31 -9.77 11.16
N ALA A 336 21.91 -10.87 11.62
CA ALA A 336 21.18 -12.04 12.11
C ALA A 336 20.29 -11.68 13.32
N GLY A 337 20.81 -10.90 14.27
CA GLY A 337 20.04 -10.40 15.40
C GLY A 337 18.84 -9.54 14.98
N ARG A 338 18.98 -8.69 13.94
CA ARG A 338 17.84 -7.92 13.41
C ARG A 338 16.78 -8.82 12.78
N ALA A 339 17.21 -9.79 11.98
CA ALA A 339 16.30 -10.75 11.35
C ALA A 339 15.52 -11.54 12.42
N GLU A 340 16.20 -11.99 13.47
CA GLU A 340 15.59 -12.69 14.60
C GLU A 340 14.55 -11.81 15.33
N SER A 341 14.90 -10.55 15.64
CA SER A 341 13.97 -9.61 16.26
C SER A 341 12.73 -9.36 15.41
N LEU A 342 12.88 -9.22 14.09
CA LEU A 342 11.75 -9.09 13.17
C LEU A 342 10.88 -10.35 13.16
N LEU A 343 11.48 -11.55 13.15
CA LEU A 343 10.74 -12.81 13.19
C LEU A 343 9.92 -12.92 14.48
N ILE A 344 10.48 -12.54 15.63
CA ILE A 344 9.77 -12.54 16.92
C ILE A 344 8.60 -11.54 16.88
N ALA A 345 8.81 -10.33 16.35
CA ALA A 345 7.76 -9.32 16.22
C ALA A 345 6.61 -9.79 15.29
N PHE A 346 6.92 -10.33 14.11
CA PHE A 346 5.93 -10.85 13.17
C PHE A 346 5.19 -12.08 13.72
N ALA A 347 5.89 -13.00 14.38
CA ALA A 347 5.27 -14.17 15.01
C ALA A 347 4.30 -13.75 16.12
N THR A 348 4.68 -12.75 16.92
CA THR A 348 3.84 -12.17 17.98
C THR A 348 2.58 -11.53 17.40
N ARG A 349 2.71 -10.70 16.36
CA ARG A 349 1.56 -10.09 15.65
C ARG A 349 0.60 -11.15 15.13
N ARG A 350 1.12 -12.19 14.47
CA ARG A 350 0.31 -13.30 13.95
C ARG A 350 -0.39 -14.12 15.04
N ALA A 351 0.23 -14.27 16.21
CA ALA A 351 -0.39 -14.97 17.34
C ALA A 351 -1.56 -14.16 17.91
N LEU A 352 -1.36 -12.85 18.13
CA LEU A 352 -2.39 -11.94 18.62
C LEU A 352 -3.54 -11.76 17.63
N ASP A 353 -3.25 -11.63 16.33
CA ASP A 353 -4.28 -11.51 15.29
C ASP A 353 -5.18 -12.76 15.23
N ARG A 354 -4.68 -13.93 15.65
CA ARG A 354 -5.44 -15.19 15.75
C ARG A 354 -6.05 -15.43 17.14
N GLY A 355 -5.78 -14.57 18.12
CA GLY A 355 -6.19 -14.79 19.51
C GLY A 355 -5.54 -16.00 20.20
N VAL A 356 -4.37 -16.43 19.73
CA VAL A 356 -3.64 -17.59 20.30
C VAL A 356 -2.65 -17.11 21.38
N PRO A 357 -2.50 -17.81 22.52
CA PRO A 357 -1.51 -17.46 23.52
C PRO A 357 -0.08 -17.49 22.93
N LEU A 358 0.76 -16.57 23.39
CA LEU A 358 2.11 -16.36 22.85
C LEU A 358 3.08 -17.52 23.14
N GLY A 359 2.88 -18.26 24.24
CA GLY A 359 3.69 -19.41 24.60
C GLY A 359 5.18 -19.05 24.71
N TYR A 360 6.03 -19.72 23.93
CA TYR A 360 7.49 -19.48 23.96
C TYR A 360 7.88 -18.05 23.55
N LEU A 361 7.04 -17.34 22.80
CA LEU A 361 7.29 -15.97 22.37
C LEU A 361 7.32 -14.99 23.54
N GLU A 362 6.65 -15.29 24.66
CA GLU A 362 6.67 -14.42 25.85
C GLU A 362 8.07 -14.25 26.43
N GLY A 363 8.82 -15.35 26.51
CA GLY A 363 10.22 -15.33 26.96
C GLY A 363 11.10 -14.54 25.99
N GLN A 364 10.96 -14.84 24.70
CA GLN A 364 11.72 -14.16 23.64
C GLN A 364 11.47 -12.64 23.59
N LEU A 365 10.22 -12.20 23.80
CA LEU A 365 9.87 -10.78 23.87
C LEU A 365 10.53 -10.08 25.06
N ARG A 366 10.54 -10.72 26.23
CA ARG A 366 11.21 -10.16 27.42
C ARG A 366 12.71 -10.06 27.21
N ASP A 367 13.32 -11.12 26.70
CA ASP A 367 14.77 -11.18 26.54
C ASP A 367 15.27 -10.18 25.49
N ARG A 368 14.52 -9.98 24.39
CA ARG A 368 14.96 -9.15 23.27
C ARG A 368 14.51 -7.70 23.33
N PHE A 369 13.35 -7.41 23.91
CA PHE A 369 12.74 -6.08 23.81
C PHE A 369 12.46 -5.40 25.15
N ALA A 370 12.59 -6.08 26.31
CA ALA A 370 12.26 -5.45 27.59
C ALA A 370 13.17 -4.26 27.93
N GLN A 371 14.43 -4.25 27.48
CA GLN A 371 15.35 -3.14 27.73
C GLN A 371 15.03 -1.92 26.86
N SER A 372 14.67 -2.13 25.60
CA SER A 372 14.42 -1.03 24.64
C SER A 372 12.97 -0.53 24.69
N GLN A 373 12.00 -1.41 24.92
CA GLN A 373 10.57 -1.13 24.83
C GLN A 373 9.77 -1.82 25.97
N PRO A 374 10.04 -1.49 27.25
CA PRO A 374 9.42 -2.17 28.38
C PRO A 374 7.90 -2.02 28.41
N LEU A 375 7.38 -0.85 28.05
CA LEU A 375 5.94 -0.59 28.01
C LEU A 375 5.24 -1.39 26.92
N ALA A 376 5.83 -1.48 25.72
CA ALA A 376 5.25 -2.23 24.61
C ALA A 376 5.19 -3.73 24.91
N VAL A 377 6.27 -4.29 25.47
CA VAL A 377 6.33 -5.70 25.89
C VAL A 377 5.27 -5.97 26.96
N LYS A 378 5.12 -5.08 27.95
CA LYS A 378 4.08 -5.22 28.97
C LYS A 378 2.67 -5.24 28.36
N THR A 379 2.33 -4.26 27.52
CA THR A 379 1.02 -4.17 26.85
C THR A 379 0.71 -5.43 26.06
N ILE A 380 1.69 -5.98 25.33
CA ILE A 380 1.53 -7.21 24.54
C ILE A 380 1.31 -8.44 25.43
N LEU A 381 2.08 -8.57 26.51
CA LEU A 381 1.94 -9.70 27.45
C LEU A 381 0.59 -9.65 28.19
N ASP A 382 0.15 -8.47 28.59
CA ASP A 382 -1.15 -8.29 29.24
C ASP A 382 -2.29 -8.62 28.25
N ALA A 383 -2.18 -8.18 26.99
CA ALA A 383 -3.15 -8.50 25.96
C ALA A 383 -3.16 -9.97 25.54
N ALA A 384 -2.02 -10.67 25.59
CA ALA A 384 -1.95 -12.10 25.30
C ALA A 384 -2.78 -12.95 26.27
N ARG A 385 -3.05 -12.45 27.48
CA ARG A 385 -3.91 -13.11 28.48
C ARG A 385 -5.39 -12.91 28.22
N GLN A 386 -5.75 -11.82 27.55
CA GLN A 386 -7.12 -11.49 27.17
C GLN A 386 -7.11 -10.98 25.73
N PRO A 387 -6.91 -11.89 24.75
CA PRO A 387 -6.85 -11.50 23.36
C PRO A 387 -8.17 -10.86 22.96
N VAL A 388 -8.08 -9.74 22.25
CA VAL A 388 -9.21 -9.10 21.59
C VAL A 388 -8.92 -9.18 20.10
N THR A 389 -9.77 -9.85 19.34
CA THR A 389 -9.63 -9.97 17.89
C THR A 389 -10.51 -8.97 17.14
N LEU A 390 -10.17 -8.70 15.88
CA LEU A 390 -11.00 -7.83 15.04
C LEU A 390 -12.40 -8.45 14.81
N GLU A 391 -12.46 -9.77 14.68
CA GLU A 391 -13.72 -10.52 14.51
C GLU A 391 -14.60 -10.40 15.75
N GLU A 392 -14.04 -10.55 16.95
CA GLU A 392 -14.77 -10.34 18.22
C GLU A 392 -15.31 -8.91 18.35
N LEU A 393 -14.55 -7.90 17.92
CA LEU A 393 -15.02 -6.52 17.90
C LEU A 393 -16.17 -6.34 16.89
N GLN A 394 -16.13 -7.02 15.75
CA GLN A 394 -17.20 -6.97 14.74
C GLN A 394 -18.49 -7.61 15.26
N ILE A 395 -18.39 -8.81 15.83
CA ILE A 395 -19.51 -9.52 16.45
C ILE A 395 -20.09 -8.69 17.59
N GLY A 396 -19.24 -8.19 18.50
CA GLY A 396 -19.70 -7.40 19.64
C GLY A 396 -20.35 -6.08 19.24
N LEU A 397 -19.97 -5.46 18.11
CA LEU A 397 -20.65 -4.28 17.59
C LEU A 397 -22.03 -4.63 17.00
N GLU A 398 -22.16 -5.80 16.39
CA GLU A 398 -23.44 -6.29 15.84
C GLU A 398 -24.44 -6.60 16.97
N ASP A 399 -23.98 -7.22 18.05
CA ASP A 399 -24.81 -7.49 19.23
C ASP A 399 -25.32 -6.20 19.89
N LEU A 400 -24.52 -5.14 19.85
CA LEU A 400 -24.85 -3.81 20.41
C LEU A 400 -25.68 -2.93 19.45
N ALA A 401 -25.94 -3.38 18.22
CA ALA A 401 -26.63 -2.61 17.20
C ALA A 401 -28.01 -2.05 17.63
N PRO A 402 -28.90 -2.82 18.29
CA PRO A 402 -30.21 -2.31 18.71
C PRO A 402 -30.12 -1.23 19.78
N ALA A 403 -29.24 -1.44 20.78
CA ALA A 403 -28.99 -0.52 21.87
C ALA A 403 -28.39 0.81 21.38
N LEU A 404 -27.40 0.74 20.47
CA LEU A 404 -26.74 1.91 19.89
C LEU A 404 -27.65 2.76 18.99
N SER A 405 -28.69 2.15 18.43
CA SER A 405 -29.66 2.81 17.54
C SER A 405 -30.76 3.57 18.28
N GLY A 406 -30.79 3.53 19.62
CA GLY A 406 -31.73 4.29 20.46
C GLY A 406 -33.00 3.54 20.87
N GLY A 407 -33.02 2.21 20.71
CA GLY A 407 -34.11 1.34 21.15
C GLY A 407 -33.84 0.74 22.53
N GLY A 408 -33.96 1.55 23.59
CA GLY A 408 -34.05 1.03 24.95
C GLY A 408 -35.46 0.48 25.25
N PRO A 409 -35.64 -0.48 26.16
CA PRO A 409 -36.89 -1.22 26.37
C PRO A 409 -38.10 -0.40 26.89
N GLU A 410 -37.98 0.91 27.10
CA GLU A 410 -39.05 1.78 27.62
C GLU A 410 -39.42 3.00 26.76
N SER A 411 -38.92 3.16 25.52
CA SER A 411 -39.29 4.30 24.67
C SER A 411 -40.38 3.97 23.65
N ASP A 412 -41.61 3.98 24.16
CA ASP A 412 -42.88 4.32 23.52
C ASP A 412 -42.85 4.52 21.97
N TRP A 413 -43.15 3.42 21.26
CA TRP A 413 -43.39 3.31 19.82
C TRP A 413 -44.38 4.35 19.26
N TRP A 414 -45.23 4.94 20.11
CA TRP A 414 -46.19 5.97 19.71
C TRP A 414 -45.53 7.34 19.51
N GLY A 415 -44.34 7.55 20.08
CA GLY A 415 -43.57 8.80 19.98
C GLY A 415 -42.72 8.94 18.71
N SER A 416 -42.47 7.86 17.97
CA SER A 416 -41.77 7.89 16.66
C SER A 416 -42.75 8.20 15.52
N PHE A 417 -43.94 7.59 15.54
CA PHE A 417 -44.97 7.80 14.52
C PHE A 417 -45.47 9.27 14.46
N ARG A 418 -45.58 9.93 15.61
CA ARG A 418 -46.01 11.35 15.66
C ARG A 418 -44.95 12.33 15.16
N ARG A 419 -43.66 11.95 15.18
CA ARG A 419 -42.55 12.76 14.65
C ARG A 419 -42.42 12.64 13.13
N GLU A 420 -42.75 11.49 12.58
CA GLU A 420 -42.70 11.21 11.13
C GLU A 420 -43.73 12.02 10.32
N ILE A 421 -44.89 12.30 10.91
CA ILE A 421 -45.91 13.15 10.29
C ILE A 421 -45.56 14.64 10.40
N SER A 422 -44.79 15.05 11.41
CA SER A 422 -44.32 16.45 11.55
C SER A 422 -43.08 16.80 10.71
N GLU A 423 -42.38 15.80 10.17
CA GLU A 423 -41.22 15.99 9.28
C GLU A 423 -41.60 16.10 7.79
N LEU A 424 -42.88 15.89 7.44
CA LEU A 424 -43.32 15.90 6.03
C LEU A 424 -43.38 17.29 5.37
N ILE A 425 -43.08 18.36 6.13
CA ILE A 425 -42.84 19.70 5.60
C ILE A 425 -41.63 20.30 6.33
N VAL A 426 -40.42 19.96 5.89
CA VAL A 426 -39.20 20.64 6.33
C VAL A 426 -38.39 21.08 5.11
N ILE A 427 -38.49 22.38 4.81
CA ILE A 427 -37.53 23.06 3.94
C ILE A 427 -36.20 23.12 4.71
N ARG A 428 -35.13 22.50 4.20
CA ARG A 428 -33.79 22.62 4.79
C ARG A 428 -32.71 22.86 3.74
N ARG A 429 -31.80 23.79 4.07
CA ARG A 429 -30.55 24.08 3.33
C ARG A 429 -29.50 22.99 3.58
N ALA A 430 -28.82 22.60 2.51
CA ALA A 430 -27.84 21.50 2.45
C ALA A 430 -26.49 21.86 3.09
N GLY A 431 -25.88 20.92 3.84
CA GLY A 431 -24.48 21.05 4.26
C GLY A 431 -24.02 20.36 5.55
N THR A 432 -24.81 19.51 6.22
CA THR A 432 -24.35 18.78 7.43
C THR A 432 -24.67 17.29 7.36
N PRO A 433 -23.74 16.38 7.76
CA PRO A 433 -23.99 14.93 7.76
C PRO A 433 -25.20 14.58 8.62
N SER A 434 -26.02 13.63 8.14
CA SER A 434 -27.21 13.17 8.86
C SER A 434 -26.84 12.68 10.27
N PRO A 435 -27.51 13.18 11.33
CA PRO A 435 -27.26 12.79 12.72
C PRO A 435 -27.89 11.44 13.09
N ALA A 436 -28.48 10.71 12.13
CA ALA A 436 -29.20 9.47 12.38
C ALA A 436 -28.30 8.40 13.01
N PRO A 437 -28.64 7.85 14.19
CA PRO A 437 -27.87 6.80 14.87
C PRO A 437 -27.61 5.56 13.99
N ALA A 438 -28.58 5.16 13.17
CA ALA A 438 -28.47 4.01 12.27
C ALA A 438 -27.37 4.17 11.20
N GLU A 439 -27.24 5.36 10.60
CA GLU A 439 -26.17 5.64 9.62
C GLU A 439 -24.78 5.68 10.28
N ARG A 440 -24.69 6.19 11.52
CA ARG A 440 -23.42 6.17 12.28
C ARG A 440 -22.99 4.74 12.57
N LEU A 441 -23.93 3.85 12.92
CA LEU A 441 -23.66 2.44 13.16
C LEU A 441 -23.17 1.73 11.90
N GLN A 442 -23.79 2.00 10.75
CA GLN A 442 -23.32 1.47 9.48
C GLN A 442 -21.90 1.92 9.11
N ARG A 443 -21.57 3.20 9.35
CA ARG A 443 -20.19 3.71 9.18
C ARG A 443 -19.20 3.05 10.14
N ALA A 444 -19.59 2.82 11.39
CA ALA A 444 -18.76 2.11 12.36
C ALA A 444 -18.45 0.68 11.89
N ARG A 445 -19.47 -0.05 11.41
CA ARG A 445 -19.32 -1.40 10.83
C ARG A 445 -18.38 -1.41 9.63
N GLN A 446 -18.57 -0.48 8.70
CA GLN A 446 -17.72 -0.40 7.50
C GLN A 446 -16.25 -0.14 7.86
N LYS A 447 -15.99 0.82 8.76
CA LYS A 447 -14.64 1.12 9.25
C LYS A 447 -14.00 -0.08 9.95
N LEU A 448 -14.78 -0.79 10.77
CA LEU A 448 -14.33 -1.98 11.48
C LEU A 448 -14.06 -3.15 10.52
N GLY A 449 -14.86 -3.32 9.46
CA GLY A 449 -14.62 -4.25 8.36
C GLY A 449 -13.33 -3.95 7.59
N GLY A 450 -12.95 -2.67 7.51
CA GLY A 450 -11.68 -2.22 6.95
C GLY A 450 -10.49 -2.27 7.92
N GLY A 451 -10.66 -2.77 9.16
CA GLY A 451 -9.61 -2.80 10.19
C GLY A 451 -9.31 -1.45 10.85
N GLN A 452 -10.11 -0.41 10.57
CA GLN A 452 -9.96 0.95 11.14
C GLN A 452 -10.69 1.05 12.49
N VAL A 453 -10.18 0.34 13.50
CA VAL A 453 -10.81 0.20 14.83
C VAL A 453 -10.89 1.54 15.57
N ASP A 454 -9.88 2.39 15.44
CA ASP A 454 -9.82 3.74 15.99
C ASP A 454 -10.91 4.65 15.43
N ALA A 455 -11.11 4.60 14.11
CA ALA A 455 -12.14 5.38 13.44
C ALA A 455 -13.55 4.86 13.73
N ALA A 456 -13.72 3.54 13.95
CA ALA A 456 -14.97 2.93 14.37
C ALA A 456 -15.32 3.29 15.82
N LEU A 457 -14.34 3.22 16.73
CA LEU A 457 -14.48 3.64 18.13
C LEU A 457 -14.95 5.09 18.24
N ALA A 458 -14.41 5.99 17.41
CA ALA A 458 -14.81 7.40 17.38
C ALA A 458 -16.26 7.62 16.87
N GLU A 459 -16.81 6.71 16.05
CA GLU A 459 -18.23 6.78 15.67
C GLU A 459 -19.13 6.31 16.81
N VAL A 460 -18.80 5.17 17.43
CA VAL A 460 -19.58 4.57 18.53
C VAL A 460 -19.61 5.50 19.75
N ALA A 461 -18.49 6.13 20.10
CA ALA A 461 -18.41 7.11 21.19
C ALA A 461 -19.22 8.40 20.96
N ARG A 462 -19.80 8.59 19.77
CA ARG A 462 -20.68 9.72 19.45
C ARG A 462 -22.14 9.31 19.29
N MET A 463 -22.47 8.04 19.54
CA MET A 463 -23.84 7.53 19.47
C MET A 463 -24.60 7.76 20.78
N PRO A 464 -25.92 7.94 20.72
CA PRO A 464 -26.74 8.14 21.92
C PRO A 464 -26.69 6.93 22.88
N GLY A 465 -26.58 5.71 22.37
CA GLY A 465 -26.48 4.47 23.17
C GLY A 465 -25.07 4.11 23.65
N GLN A 466 -24.08 5.02 23.57
CA GLN A 466 -22.68 4.70 23.90
C GLN A 466 -22.46 4.17 25.32
N ALA A 467 -23.35 4.48 26.25
CA ALA A 467 -23.27 4.01 27.63
C ALA A 467 -23.39 2.48 27.74
N GLU A 468 -24.14 1.85 26.84
CA GLU A 468 -24.27 0.39 26.78
C GLU A 468 -23.07 -0.29 26.08
N ALA A 469 -22.29 0.48 25.32
CA ALA A 469 -21.14 -0.01 24.57
C ALA A 469 -19.79 0.19 25.30
N GLN A 470 -19.76 0.50 26.60
CA GLN A 470 -18.50 0.78 27.32
C GLN A 470 -17.51 -0.39 27.27
N ASN A 471 -17.98 -1.61 27.52
CA ASN A 471 -17.14 -2.81 27.47
C ASN A 471 -16.52 -3.03 26.09
N TRP A 472 -17.31 -2.80 25.04
CA TRP A 472 -16.84 -2.88 23.65
C TRP A 472 -15.82 -1.78 23.35
N MET A 473 -16.06 -0.55 23.80
CA MET A 473 -15.13 0.57 23.61
C MET A 473 -13.81 0.34 24.35
N GLU A 474 -13.82 -0.27 25.54
CA GLU A 474 -12.62 -0.67 26.26
C GLU A 474 -11.86 -1.78 25.53
N ALA A 475 -12.55 -2.79 25.00
CA ALA A 475 -11.93 -3.82 24.15
C ALA A 475 -11.28 -3.21 22.90
N ALA A 476 -11.97 -2.29 22.23
CA ALA A 476 -11.44 -1.58 21.05
C ALA A 476 -10.20 -0.74 21.38
N ARG A 477 -10.18 -0.04 22.53
CA ARG A 477 -8.99 0.71 22.99
C ARG A 477 -7.81 -0.22 23.25
N ARG A 478 -8.03 -1.35 23.94
CA ARG A 478 -6.99 -2.37 24.17
C ARG A 478 -6.43 -2.90 22.85
N TYR A 479 -7.29 -3.20 21.87
CA TYR A 479 -6.86 -3.62 20.54
C TYR A 479 -5.93 -2.59 19.88
N ILE A 480 -6.30 -1.31 19.92
CA ILE A 480 -5.52 -0.21 19.34
C ILE A 480 -4.16 -0.05 20.06
N GLU A 481 -4.15 -0.12 21.39
CA GLU A 481 -2.92 -0.02 22.19
C GLU A 481 -1.95 -1.15 21.88
N VAL A 482 -2.44 -2.36 21.71
CA VAL A 482 -1.65 -3.53 21.32
C VAL A 482 -1.04 -3.35 19.94
N ARG A 483 -1.81 -2.84 18.97
CA ARG A 483 -1.28 -2.61 17.61
C ARG A 483 -0.17 -1.55 17.61
N ARG A 484 -0.36 -0.47 18.36
CA ARG A 484 0.67 0.56 18.55
C ARG A 484 1.92 0.00 19.24
N ALA A 485 1.75 -0.87 20.23
CA ALA A 485 2.85 -1.56 20.89
C ALA A 485 3.62 -2.46 19.90
N LEU A 486 2.92 -3.21 19.05
CA LEU A 486 3.54 -4.02 18.00
C LEU A 486 4.34 -3.16 17.01
N ASP A 487 3.77 -2.05 16.53
CA ASP A 487 4.46 -1.13 15.61
C ASP A 487 5.74 -0.57 16.26
N SER A 488 5.72 -0.31 17.58
CA SER A 488 6.91 0.14 18.32
C SER A 488 7.98 -0.94 18.48
N LEU A 489 7.59 -2.22 18.58
CA LEU A 489 8.51 -3.36 18.57
C LEU A 489 9.12 -3.58 17.18
N GLU A 490 8.31 -3.47 16.12
CA GLU A 490 8.79 -3.57 14.74
C GLU A 490 9.81 -2.46 14.44
N ALA A 491 9.53 -1.22 14.85
CA ALA A 491 10.49 -0.12 14.73
C ALA A 491 11.78 -0.36 15.54
N ALA A 492 11.67 -0.88 16.77
CA ALA A 492 12.83 -1.22 17.59
C ALA A 492 13.64 -2.41 17.04
N ALA A 493 13.00 -3.36 16.35
CA ALA A 493 13.68 -4.47 15.70
C ALA A 493 14.58 -4.00 14.53
N VAL A 494 14.19 -2.91 13.86
CA VAL A 494 14.99 -2.28 12.79
C VAL A 494 16.14 -1.46 13.38
N VAL A 495 15.89 -0.70 14.45
CA VAL A 495 16.87 0.19 15.08
C VAL A 495 17.53 -0.52 16.26
N GLN A 496 18.64 -1.21 16.00
CA GLN A 496 19.36 -1.92 17.06
C GLN A 496 19.98 -0.91 18.06
N PRO A 497 19.78 -1.07 19.38
CA PRO A 497 20.67 -0.47 20.36
C PRO A 497 22.03 -1.14 20.22
N LYS A 498 23.10 -0.33 20.15
CA LYS A 498 24.50 -0.77 20.19
C LYS A 498 24.66 -1.79 21.31
N ALA A 499 24.97 -3.04 20.97
CA ALA A 499 25.27 -4.07 21.96
C ALA A 499 26.28 -3.51 22.96
N ALA A 500 25.96 -3.60 24.25
CA ALA A 500 26.91 -3.32 25.31
C ALA A 500 28.21 -4.06 24.97
N ALA A 501 29.29 -3.31 24.84
CA ALA A 501 30.61 -3.87 24.64
C ALA A 501 30.82 -4.97 25.69
N LEU A 502 31.12 -6.18 25.22
CA LEU A 502 31.72 -7.19 26.10
C LEU A 502 32.86 -6.49 26.86
N PRO A 503 33.01 -6.68 28.17
CA PRO A 503 34.14 -6.11 28.88
C PRO A 503 35.39 -6.58 28.15
N ALA A 504 36.17 -5.61 27.65
CA ALA A 504 37.42 -5.88 26.99
C ALA A 504 38.21 -6.85 27.87
N SER A 505 38.50 -8.03 27.35
CA SER A 505 39.39 -8.99 27.99
C SER A 505 40.63 -8.22 28.43
N ALA A 506 40.86 -8.16 29.74
CA ALA A 506 42.01 -7.46 30.29
C ALA A 506 43.28 -7.94 29.56
N PRO A 507 44.20 -7.04 29.18
CA PRO A 507 45.42 -7.43 28.52
C PRO A 507 46.15 -8.44 29.41
N ILE A 508 46.45 -9.61 28.86
CA ILE A 508 47.31 -10.59 29.52
C ILE A 508 48.64 -9.87 29.77
N ALA A 509 48.96 -9.64 31.05
CA ALA A 509 50.21 -9.05 31.46
C ALA A 509 51.36 -9.91 30.91
N ALA A 510 52.25 -9.29 30.13
CA ALA A 510 53.49 -9.91 29.70
C ALA A 510 54.31 -10.30 30.95
N PRO A 511 54.96 -11.49 30.97
CA PRO A 511 55.82 -11.86 32.08
C PRO A 511 57.01 -10.88 32.16
N PRO A 512 57.48 -10.53 33.38
CA PRO A 512 58.61 -9.62 33.53
C PRO A 512 59.86 -10.26 32.92
N VAL A 513 60.51 -9.51 32.04
CA VAL A 513 61.83 -9.82 31.51
C VAL A 513 62.81 -9.81 32.68
N SER A 514 63.41 -10.97 32.99
CA SER A 514 64.42 -11.08 34.03
C SER A 514 65.62 -10.20 33.70
N ALA A 515 66.01 -9.39 34.68
CA ALA A 515 67.20 -8.56 34.63
C ALA A 515 68.46 -9.40 34.46
N GLU A 516 69.34 -8.88 33.61
CA GLU A 516 70.68 -9.32 33.28
C GLU A 516 71.56 -9.40 34.54
N THR A 517 72.21 -10.54 34.77
CA THR A 517 73.20 -10.72 35.84
C THR A 517 74.58 -10.35 35.29
N PRO A 518 75.41 -9.53 35.97
CA PRO A 518 76.72 -9.16 35.45
C PRO A 518 77.74 -10.29 35.69
N VAL A 519 78.49 -10.64 34.64
CA VAL A 519 79.65 -11.54 34.71
C VAL A 519 80.88 -10.71 35.10
N LEU A 520 81.51 -11.03 36.24
CA LEU A 520 82.89 -10.64 36.53
C LEU A 520 83.84 -11.65 35.86
N PRO A 521 84.94 -11.19 35.24
CA PRO A 521 86.04 -12.07 34.87
C PRO A 521 87.08 -12.18 36.00
N ASP A 522 87.70 -13.35 36.12
CA ASP A 522 89.00 -13.57 36.79
C ASP A 522 90.15 -12.95 35.97
#